data_AF-A0A5P9GLT7-F1
#
_entry.id   AF-A0A5P9GLT7-F1
#
_cell.length_a   1.000
_cell.length_b   1.000
_cell.length_c   1.000
_cell.angle_alpha   90.00
_cell.angle_beta   90.00
_cell.angle_gamma   90.00
#
_symmetry.space_group_name_H-M   'P 1'
#
loop_
_entity.id
_entity.type
_entity.pdbx_description
1 polymer ?
#
loop_
_entity_poly.entity_id
_entity_poly.type
_entity_poly.pdbx_seq_one_letter_code
_entity_poly.pdbx_strand_id
1 'polypeptide(L)' 'MSAITWIGVIGTIFALGFLINAYRTLKATQVGHTANAARIHIPVVIMFLPVLWIVVWGMQL' A
#
# COMPACT_ATOMS: atom_id res chain seq x y z
N MET A 1 -13.07 -18.89 -1.44
CA MET A 1 -12.66 -17.53 -1.01
C MET A 1 -13.77 -16.57 -1.39
N SER A 2 -14.17 -15.65 -0.51
CA SER A 2 -15.25 -14.70 -0.82
C SER A 2 -14.76 -13.53 -1.67
N ALA A 3 -15.68 -12.81 -2.31
CA ALA A 3 -15.35 -11.58 -3.04
C ALA A 3 -14.63 -10.55 -2.15
N ILE A 4 -15.01 -10.49 -0.87
CA ILE A 4 -14.39 -9.63 0.15
C ILE A 4 -12.92 -10.02 0.40
N THR A 5 -12.59 -11.31 0.44
CA THR A 5 -11.19 -11.76 0.53
C THR A 5 -10.37 -11.31 -0.68
N TRP A 6 -10.95 -11.38 -1.88
CA TRP A 6 -10.26 -10.95 -3.10
C TRP A 6 -10.00 -9.44 -3.13
N ILE A 7 -10.90 -8.63 -2.57
CA ILE A 7 -10.67 -7.18 -2.37
C ILE A 7 -9.42 -6.94 -1.50
N GLY A 8 -9.28 -7.69 -0.40
CA GLY A 8 -8.09 -7.61 0.46
C GLY A 8 -6.79 -7.98 -0.27
N VAL A 9 -6.82 -9.06 -1.05
CA VAL A 9 -5.67 -9.52 -1.85
C VAL A 9 -5.28 -8.48 -2.90
N ILE A 10 -6.24 -8.02 -3.71
CA ILE A 10 -5.98 -7.04 -4.77
C ILE A 10 -5.48 -5.72 -4.16
N GLY A 11 -6.12 -5.22 -3.10
CA GLY A 11 -5.69 -4.02 -2.39
C GLY A 11 -4.25 -4.14 -1.85
N THR A 12 -3.89 -5.32 -1.33
CA THR A 12 -2.52 -5.59 -0.87
C THR A 12 -1.51 -5.54 -2.03
N ILE A 13 -1.83 -6.13 -3.18
CA ILE A 13 -0.97 -6.10 -4.37
C ILE A 13 -0.69 -4.66 -4.81
N PHE A 14 -1.72 -3.82 -4.90
CA PHE A 14 -1.55 -2.41 -5.26
C PHE A 14 -0.71 -1.64 -4.25
N ALA A 15 -0.99 -1.83 -2.95
CA ALA A 15 -0.23 -1.17 -1.88
C ALA A 15 1.26 -1.55 -1.90
N LEU A 16 1.58 -2.82 -2.12
CA LEU A 16 2.96 -3.27 -2.29
C LEU A 16 3.60 -2.68 -3.55
N GLY A 17 2.86 -2.56 -4.65
CA GLY A 17 3.33 -1.88 -5.85
C GLY A 17 3.76 -0.43 -5.58
N PHE A 18 2.95 0.33 -4.84
CA PHE A 18 3.28 1.68 -4.40
C PHE A 18 4.50 1.72 -3.49
N LEU A 19 4.60 0.80 -2.53
CA LEU A 19 5.73 0.71 -1.62
C LEU A 19 7.05 0.41 -2.34
N ILE A 20 7.03 -0.55 -3.28
CA ILE A 20 8.19 -0.90 -4.11
C ILE A 20 8.60 0.29 -4.96
N ASN A 21 7.64 0.97 -5.61
CA ASN A 21 7.95 2.14 -6.42
C ASN A 21 8.51 3.30 -5.59
N ALA A 22 7.95 3.55 -4.42
CA ALA A 22 8.45 4.55 -3.48
C ALA A 22 9.88 4.22 -3.03
N TYR A 23 10.14 2.97 -2.64
CA TYR A 23 11.48 2.51 -2.25
C TYR A 23 12.50 2.68 -3.39
N ARG A 24 12.15 2.27 -4.62
CA ARG A 24 13.00 2.45 -5.80
C ARG A 24 13.30 3.92 -6.08
N THR A 25 12.30 4.79 -5.92
CA THR A 25 12.44 6.24 -6.15
C THR A 25 13.39 6.89 -5.14
N LEU A 26 13.29 6.51 -3.86
CA LEU A 26 14.19 7.01 -2.83
C LEU A 26 15.62 6.48 -3.02
N LYS A 27 15.76 5.21 -3.40
CA LYS A 27 17.07 4.61 -3.69
C LYS A 27 17.75 5.25 -4.91
N ALA A 28 16.98 5.67 -5.91
CA ALA A 28 17.50 6.35 -7.10
C ALA A 28 17.93 7.81 -6.84
N THR A 29 17.90 8.29 -5.59
CA THR A 29 18.28 9.67 -5.20
C THR A 29 17.58 10.74 -6.03
N GLN A 30 16.35 10.46 -6.45
CA GLN A 30 15.55 11.48 -7.15
C GLN A 30 15.24 12.62 -6.18
N VAL A 31 15.32 13.85 -6.67
CA VAL A 31 14.96 15.08 -5.96
C VAL A 31 13.73 15.71 -6.61
N GLY A 32 12.90 16.37 -5.80
CA GLY A 32 11.68 17.04 -6.26
C GLY A 32 10.38 16.30 -5.87
N HIS A 33 9.30 16.61 -6.57
CA HIS A 33 7.94 16.15 -6.22
C HIS A 33 7.82 14.62 -6.12
N THR A 34 8.50 13.87 -6.99
CA THR A 34 8.48 12.40 -7.01
C THR A 34 9.09 11.80 -5.74
N ALA A 35 10.14 12.43 -5.21
CA ALA A 35 10.78 12.01 -3.96
C ALA A 35 9.90 12.29 -2.75
N ASN A 36 9.21 13.44 -2.74
CA ASN A 36 8.26 13.76 -1.68
C ASN A 36 7.07 12.79 -1.69
N ALA A 37 6.53 12.49 -2.88
CA ALA A 37 5.49 11.47 -3.04
C ALA A 37 5.97 10.13 -2.48
N ALA A 38 7.17 9.67 -2.84
CA ALA A 38 7.73 8.42 -2.32
C ALA A 38 7.82 8.39 -0.79
N ARG A 39 8.25 9.48 -0.14
CA ARG A 39 8.29 9.58 1.32
C ARG A 39 6.92 9.47 1.98
N ILE A 40 5.85 9.92 1.33
CA ILE A 40 4.47 9.82 1.82
C ILE A 40 3.89 8.42 1.59
N HIS A 41 4.18 7.81 0.44
CA HIS A 41 3.58 6.52 0.09
C HIS A 41 4.03 5.40 1.03
N ILE A 42 5.26 5.44 1.56
CA ILE A 42 5.75 4.44 2.53
C ILE A 42 4.89 4.37 3.80
N PRO A 43 4.76 5.45 4.60
CA PRO A 43 3.95 5.41 5.81
C PRO A 43 2.46 5.18 5.51
N VAL A 44 1.95 5.70 4.39
CA VAL A 44 0.56 5.45 3.97
C VAL A 44 0.33 3.96 3.73
N VAL A 45 1.22 3.25 3.03
CA VAL A 45 1.08 1.81 2.82
C VAL A 45 1.17 1.02 4.14
N ILE A 46 2.08 1.42 5.04
CA ILE A 46 2.23 0.80 6.36
C ILE A 46 0.95 0.94 7.19
N MET A 47 0.27 2.07 7.14
CA MET A 47 -1.01 2.29 7.83
C MET A 47 -2.20 1.64 7.10
N PHE A 48 -2.20 1.68 5.77
CA PHE A 48 -3.28 1.17 4.93
C PHE A 48 -3.45 -0.34 5.04
N LEU A 49 -2.35 -1.10 5.00
CA LEU A 49 -2.41 -2.57 4.98
C LEU A 49 -3.12 -3.17 6.22
N PRO A 50 -2.79 -2.76 7.46
CA PRO A 50 -3.53 -3.20 8.64
C PRO A 50 -5.01 -2.82 8.59
N VAL A 51 -5.33 -1.58 8.21
CA VAL A 51 -6.72 -1.09 8.12
C VAL A 51 -7.51 -1.90 7.09
N LEU A 52 -6.93 -2.16 5.93
CA LEU A 52 -7.54 -2.98 4.88
C LEU A 52 -7.95 -4.35 5.41
N TRP A 53 -7.04 -5.04 6.10
CA TRP A 53 -7.30 -6.38 6.60
C TRP A 53 -8.24 -6.41 7.80
N ILE A 54 -8.24 -5.38 8.65
CA ILE A 54 -9.25 -5.20 9.71
C ILE A 54 -10.65 -5.08 9.09
N VAL A 55 -10.80 -4.25 8.05
CA VAL A 55 -12.09 -4.06 7.36
C VAL A 55 -12.53 -5.34 6.65
N VAL A 56 -11.62 -6.00 5.92
CA VAL A 56 -11.90 -7.28 5.23
C VAL A 56 -12.38 -8.34 6.22
N TRP A 57 -11.71 -8.47 7.37
CA TRP A 57 -12.12 -9.40 8.42
C TRP A 57 -13.47 -9.01 9.02
N GLY A 58 -13.67 -7.73 9.34
CA GLY A 58 -14.92 -7.23 9.91
C GLY A 58 -16.14 -7.41 8.99
N MET A 59 -15.95 -7.40 7.67
CA MET A 59 -17.01 -7.65 6.67
C MET A 59 -17.30 -9.14 6.45
N GLN A 60 -16.53 -10.04 7.05
CA GLN A 60 -16.71 -11.50 6.95
C GLN A 60 -17.40 -12.11 8.17
N LEU A 61 -17.58 -11.31 9.24
CA LEU A 61 -18.36 -11.65 10.44
C LEU A 61 -19.86 -11.44 10.18
#